data_AF-A0A2V9AVC1-F1
#
_entry.id   AF-A0A2V9AVC1-F1
#
_cell.length_a   1.000
_cell.length_b   1.000
_cell.length_c   1.000
_cell.angle_alpha   90.00
_cell.angle_beta   90.00
_cell.angle_gamma   90.00
#
_symmetry.space_group_name_H-M   'P 1'
#
loop_
_entity.id
_entity.type
_entity.pdbx_description
1 polymer ?
#
loop_
_entity_poly.entity_id
_entity_poly.type
_entity_poly.pdbx_seq_one_letter_code
_entity_poly.pdbx_strand_id
1 'polypeptide(L)'
;MLQAGAAAAVAVAARTLNLESTANAQSSGGSGSACEIGPLGDAARAQACLNLRESVAQADFNQPLVSHPCNGDDSLYPDKCGSFTKTLPHDTYGRVNLSAYQSLINALSSGNPSDFENITLGGTVKLTNPQSGLAYDLEGMDAHNLTVLAPPTLASPQMATEMVEMYWVSLLRDVPFDQYPSNAMAQQAAQEPPFRARLPDHVQ
;
A
#
# COMPACT_ATOMS: atom_id res chain seq x y z
N MET A 1 -16.09 -22.91 -26.17
CA MET A 1 -15.49 -21.60 -26.45
C MET A 1 -14.76 -21.16 -25.18
N LEU A 2 -13.46 -21.45 -25.09
CA LEU A 2 -12.60 -21.06 -23.96
C LEU A 2 -12.09 -19.64 -24.23
N GLN A 3 -12.37 -18.69 -23.34
CA GLN A 3 -11.67 -17.41 -23.29
C GLN A 3 -10.56 -17.49 -22.24
N ALA A 4 -9.33 -17.24 -22.69
CA ALA A 4 -8.13 -17.19 -21.89
C ALA A 4 -8.09 -15.90 -21.06
N GLY A 5 -7.82 -16.01 -19.76
CA GLY A 5 -7.56 -14.87 -18.87
C GLY A 5 -6.11 -14.42 -19.02
N ALA A 6 -5.91 -13.17 -19.42
CA ALA A 6 -4.59 -12.55 -19.56
C ALA A 6 -4.04 -12.14 -18.18
N ALA A 7 -2.85 -12.63 -17.84
CA ALA A 7 -2.07 -12.14 -16.72
C ALA A 7 -1.42 -10.79 -17.12
N ALA A 8 -1.75 -9.72 -16.41
CA ALA A 8 -1.09 -8.42 -16.59
C ALA A 8 0.24 -8.43 -15.82
N ALA A 9 1.35 -8.52 -16.54
CA ALA A 9 2.68 -8.32 -15.99
C ALA A 9 2.92 -6.82 -15.77
N VAL A 10 3.15 -6.41 -14.51
CA VAL A 10 3.58 -5.05 -14.18
C VAL A 10 5.07 -4.92 -14.51
N ALA A 11 5.38 -4.22 -15.59
CA ALA A 11 6.76 -3.92 -15.97
C ALA A 11 7.26 -2.69 -15.18
N VAL A 12 8.21 -2.90 -14.27
CA VAL A 12 8.95 -1.81 -13.63
C VAL A 12 10.00 -1.33 -14.63
N ALA A 13 9.74 -0.21 -15.30
CA ALA A 13 10.69 0.42 -16.21
C ALA A 13 11.77 1.16 -15.41
N ALA A 14 13.02 0.68 -15.48
CA ALA A 14 14.18 1.43 -15.01
C ALA A 14 14.36 2.69 -15.88
N ARG A 15 14.23 3.88 -15.27
CA ARG A 15 14.38 5.16 -15.96
C ARG A 15 15.85 5.62 -15.94
N THR A 16 16.47 5.67 -17.11
CA THR A 16 17.73 6.39 -17.33
C THR A 16 17.41 7.86 -17.54
N LEU A 17 17.83 8.72 -16.62
CA LEU A 17 17.71 10.18 -16.75
C LEU A 17 18.77 10.70 -17.72
N ASN A 18 18.36 11.13 -18.92
CA ASN A 18 19.21 11.90 -19.82
C ASN A 18 19.27 13.35 -19.34
N LEU A 19 20.36 13.73 -18.69
CA LEU A 19 20.65 15.13 -18.36
C LEU A 19 21.27 15.81 -19.58
N GLU A 20 20.48 16.56 -20.36
CA GLU A 20 21.04 17.51 -21.33
C GLU A 20 21.37 18.83 -20.63
N SER A 21 22.66 19.15 -20.53
CA SER A 21 23.14 20.39 -19.92
C SER A 21 23.10 21.55 -20.93
N THR A 22 21.98 22.27 -20.99
CA THR A 22 21.92 23.56 -21.70
C THR A 22 22.17 24.70 -20.71
N ALA A 23 23.45 25.03 -20.49
CA ALA A 23 23.85 26.14 -19.65
C ALA A 23 24.02 27.42 -20.46
N ASN A 24 23.09 28.36 -20.32
CA ASN A 24 23.30 29.78 -20.62
C ASN A 24 22.58 30.63 -19.57
N ALA A 25 23.33 31.07 -18.56
CA ALA A 25 22.89 32.11 -17.63
C ALA A 25 24.08 32.99 -17.27
N GLN A 26 24.15 34.18 -17.88
CA GLN A 26 25.02 35.27 -17.45
C GLN A 26 24.51 35.80 -16.10
N SER A 27 25.39 35.91 -15.10
CA SER A 27 25.13 36.69 -13.89
C SER A 27 26.12 37.84 -13.80
N SER A 28 25.60 39.05 -13.54
CA SER A 28 26.37 40.25 -13.27
C SER A 28 26.10 40.73 -11.84
N GLY A 29 27.19 40.91 -11.08
CA GLY A 29 27.22 41.85 -9.93
C GLY A 29 27.52 41.23 -8.55
N GLY A 30 28.70 41.53 -8.01
CA GLY A 30 28.95 41.54 -6.56
C GLY A 30 30.12 40.68 -6.06
N SER A 31 31.33 41.24 -6.07
CA SER A 31 32.61 40.59 -5.76
C SER A 31 32.83 40.27 -4.27
N GLY A 32 32.70 39.01 -3.92
CA GLY A 32 33.62 38.29 -3.04
C GLY A 32 34.06 37.04 -3.80
N SER A 33 35.36 36.80 -4.01
CA SER A 33 35.82 35.67 -4.84
C SER A 33 35.55 34.37 -4.08
N ALA A 34 34.36 33.80 -4.26
CA ALA A 34 34.04 32.49 -3.75
C ALA A 34 35.03 31.48 -4.37
N CYS A 35 35.74 30.72 -3.54
CA CYS A 35 36.72 29.72 -3.97
C CYS A 35 36.02 28.41 -4.33
N GLU A 36 34.93 28.51 -5.09
CA GLU A 36 34.10 27.36 -5.43
C GLU A 36 34.83 26.46 -6.43
N ILE A 37 35.03 25.20 -6.05
CA ILE A 37 35.64 24.17 -6.90
C ILE A 37 34.54 23.17 -7.27
N GLY A 38 34.10 23.24 -8.53
CA GLY A 38 33.07 22.34 -9.04
C GLY A 38 32.84 22.54 -10.54
N PRO A 39 32.12 21.62 -11.20
CA PRO A 39 31.85 21.73 -12.63
C PRO A 39 30.92 22.91 -12.99
N LEU A 40 30.17 23.46 -12.02
CA LEU A 40 29.28 24.60 -12.16
C LEU A 40 29.52 25.58 -11.01
N GLY A 41 29.45 26.89 -11.27
CA GLY A 41 29.37 27.89 -10.21
C GLY A 41 28.01 27.88 -9.49
N ASP A 42 27.94 28.47 -8.30
CA ASP A 42 26.78 28.38 -7.39
C ASP A 42 25.42 28.65 -8.04
N ALA A 43 25.30 29.78 -8.75
CA ALA A 43 24.05 30.15 -9.41
C ALA A 43 23.64 29.13 -10.49
N ALA A 44 24.60 28.63 -11.27
CA ALA A 44 24.34 27.62 -12.29
C ALA A 44 23.97 26.26 -11.65
N ARG A 45 24.59 25.89 -10.53
CA ARG A 45 24.25 24.68 -9.79
C ARG A 45 22.86 24.75 -9.18
N ALA A 46 22.47 25.90 -8.62
CA ALA A 46 21.12 26.13 -8.08
C ALA A 46 20.05 26.02 -9.18
N GLN A 47 20.29 26.63 -10.35
CA GLN A 47 19.38 26.52 -11.49
C GLN A 47 19.27 25.07 -12.00
N ALA A 48 20.39 24.35 -12.10
CA ALA A 48 20.38 22.95 -12.51
C ALA A 48 19.59 22.07 -11.52
N CYS A 49 19.67 22.35 -10.22
CA CYS A 49 18.90 21.65 -9.20
C CYS A 49 17.40 21.93 -9.32
N LEU A 50 16.99 23.18 -9.58
CA LEU A 50 15.60 23.53 -9.82
C LEU A 50 15.05 22.79 -11.05
N ASN A 51 15.75 22.88 -12.19
CA ASN A 51 15.34 22.23 -13.43
C ASN A 51 15.20 20.71 -13.25
N LEU A 52 16.12 20.07 -12.52
CA LEU A 52 16.03 18.65 -12.20
C LEU A 52 14.73 18.34 -11.44
N ARG A 53 14.46 19.07 -10.35
CA ARG A 53 13.26 18.85 -9.52
C ARG A 53 11.97 19.07 -10.30
N GLU A 54 11.90 20.12 -11.11
CA GLU A 54 10.76 20.38 -11.99
C GLU A 54 10.58 19.26 -13.03
N SER A 55 11.66 18.79 -13.65
CA SER A 55 11.59 17.70 -14.63
C SER A 55 11.11 16.38 -14.03
N VAL A 56 11.54 16.05 -12.81
CA VAL A 56 11.09 14.85 -12.09
C VAL A 56 9.61 14.97 -11.73
N ALA A 57 9.20 16.09 -11.13
CA ALA A 57 7.80 16.34 -10.79
C ALA A 57 6.88 16.28 -12.02
N GLN A 58 7.32 16.83 -13.15
CA GLN A 58 6.58 16.77 -14.41
C GLN A 58 6.51 15.35 -14.98
N ALA A 59 7.58 14.56 -14.86
CA ALA A 59 7.62 13.18 -15.31
C ALA A 59 6.67 12.28 -14.49
N ASP A 60 6.59 12.50 -13.18
CA ASP A 60 5.69 11.79 -12.27
C ASP A 60 4.23 12.17 -12.54
N PHE A 61 3.94 13.46 -12.70
CA PHE A 61 2.61 13.95 -13.10
C PHE A 61 2.12 13.33 -14.43
N ASN A 62 3.03 13.08 -15.36
CA ASN A 62 2.71 12.48 -16.65
C ASN A 62 2.53 10.95 -16.61
N GLN A 63 2.68 10.30 -15.45
CA GLN A 63 2.36 8.88 -15.35
C GLN A 63 0.85 8.64 -15.44
N PRO A 64 0.40 7.56 -16.10
CA PRO A 64 -1.01 7.17 -16.08
C PRO A 64 -1.50 6.98 -14.64
N LEU A 65 -2.72 7.42 -14.37
CA LEU A 65 -3.36 7.18 -13.09
C LEU A 65 -3.75 5.70 -12.96
N VAL A 66 -3.57 5.15 -11.77
CA VAL A 66 -3.97 3.78 -11.43
C VAL A 66 -5.38 3.73 -10.85
N SER A 67 -6.04 2.58 -10.98
CA SER A 67 -7.32 2.29 -10.32
C SER A 67 -7.08 1.60 -8.98
N HIS A 68 -7.94 1.86 -8.00
CA HIS A 68 -7.93 1.24 -6.67
C HIS A 68 -9.17 0.37 -6.49
N PRO A 69 -9.15 -0.90 -6.94
CA PRO A 69 -10.35 -1.72 -6.95
C PRO A 69 -10.68 -2.25 -5.54
N CYS A 70 -11.92 -2.04 -5.11
CA CYS A 70 -12.51 -2.72 -3.97
C CYS A 70 -13.07 -4.09 -4.39
N ASN A 71 -13.17 -5.03 -3.43
CA ASN A 71 -13.77 -6.35 -3.67
C ASN A 71 -15.31 -6.37 -3.61
N GLY A 72 -15.92 -5.28 -3.12
CA GLY A 72 -17.37 -5.09 -3.05
C GLY A 72 -18.02 -5.51 -1.73
N ASP A 73 -17.30 -6.15 -0.80
CA ASP A 73 -17.87 -6.71 0.43
C ASP A 73 -18.48 -5.65 1.34
N ASP A 74 -17.87 -4.47 1.42
CA ASP A 74 -18.40 -3.39 2.25
C ASP A 74 -19.85 -3.04 1.86
N SER A 75 -20.11 -2.93 0.57
CA SER A 75 -21.44 -2.65 0.03
C SER A 75 -22.38 -3.85 0.13
N LEU A 76 -21.84 -5.06 0.00
CA LEU A 76 -22.61 -6.30 -0.03
C LEU A 76 -23.20 -6.66 1.36
N TYR A 77 -22.42 -6.48 2.43
CA TYR A 77 -22.80 -6.89 3.78
C TYR A 77 -23.31 -5.69 4.59
N PRO A 78 -24.62 -5.60 4.91
CA PRO A 78 -25.20 -4.43 5.59
C PRO A 78 -24.63 -4.20 7.00
N ASP A 79 -24.15 -5.25 7.66
CA ASP A 79 -23.56 -5.23 8.99
C ASP A 79 -22.04 -4.94 8.99
N LYS A 80 -21.44 -4.76 7.81
CA LYS A 80 -20.02 -4.45 7.60
C LYS A 80 -19.07 -5.48 8.19
N CYS A 81 -19.50 -6.75 8.26
CA CYS A 81 -18.69 -7.84 8.83
C CYS A 81 -17.39 -8.14 8.05
N GLY A 82 -17.32 -7.77 6.77
CA GLY A 82 -16.11 -7.88 5.94
C GLY A 82 -15.16 -6.67 6.01
N SER A 83 -15.49 -5.64 6.79
CA SER A 83 -14.74 -4.38 6.83
C SER A 83 -13.98 -4.21 8.15
N PHE A 84 -12.92 -3.40 8.13
CA PHE A 84 -12.20 -3.03 9.35
C PHE A 84 -13.09 -2.15 10.24
N THR A 85 -13.39 -2.64 11.45
CA THR A 85 -14.24 -1.92 12.41
C THR A 85 -13.65 -1.91 13.83
N LYS A 86 -12.43 -2.42 14.01
CA LYS A 86 -11.75 -2.43 15.31
C LYS A 86 -11.64 -0.99 15.83
N THR A 87 -11.71 -0.85 17.17
CA THR A 87 -11.79 0.41 17.93
C THR A 87 -13.12 1.15 17.86
N LEU A 88 -14.04 0.78 16.96
CA LEU A 88 -15.42 1.28 16.99
C LEU A 88 -16.26 0.51 18.03
N PRO A 89 -17.45 1.00 18.40
CA PRO A 89 -18.38 0.26 19.25
C PRO A 89 -18.98 -0.95 18.51
N HIS A 90 -19.09 -2.09 19.21
CA HIS A 90 -19.73 -3.31 18.72
C HIS A 90 -20.81 -3.80 19.69
N ASP A 91 -21.73 -4.62 19.18
CA ASP A 91 -22.67 -5.37 20.00
C ASP A 91 -22.03 -6.62 20.63
N THR A 92 -22.82 -7.42 21.36
CA THR A 92 -22.36 -8.65 22.02
C THR A 92 -21.89 -9.75 21.08
N TYR A 93 -22.20 -9.65 19.78
CA TYR A 93 -21.78 -10.60 18.75
C TYR A 93 -20.59 -10.09 17.93
N GLY A 94 -20.07 -8.89 18.25
CA GLY A 94 -18.96 -8.28 17.52
C GLY A 94 -19.38 -7.57 16.23
N ARG A 95 -20.66 -7.25 16.02
CA ARG A 95 -21.13 -6.46 14.87
C ARG A 95 -21.01 -4.98 15.18
N VAL A 96 -20.53 -4.19 14.23
CA VAL A 96 -20.25 -2.76 14.44
C VAL A 96 -21.54 -1.95 14.59
N ASN A 97 -21.50 -0.89 15.41
CA ASN A 97 -22.50 0.15 15.37
C ASN A 97 -22.39 0.92 14.03
N LEU A 98 -23.42 0.83 13.18
CA LEU A 98 -23.39 1.41 11.84
C LEU A 98 -23.24 2.95 11.81
N SER A 99 -23.74 3.66 12.83
CA SER A 99 -23.54 5.11 12.93
C SER A 99 -22.09 5.47 13.26
N ALA A 100 -21.44 4.70 14.14
CA ALA A 100 -20.02 4.86 14.40
C ALA A 100 -19.17 4.51 13.17
N TYR A 101 -19.53 3.46 12.43
CA TYR A 101 -18.91 3.14 11.14
C TYR A 101 -19.03 4.30 10.15
N GLN A 102 -20.21 4.91 10.05
CA GLN A 102 -20.42 6.06 9.18
C GLN A 102 -19.55 7.27 9.58
N SER A 103 -19.26 7.48 10.87
CA SER A 103 -18.33 8.53 11.30
C SER A 103 -16.92 8.32 10.77
N LEU A 104 -16.44 7.07 10.73
CA LEU A 104 -15.15 6.71 10.11
C LEU A 104 -15.17 6.99 8.60
N ILE A 105 -16.23 6.56 7.89
CA ILE A 105 -16.36 6.80 6.45
C ILE A 105 -16.42 8.29 6.13
N ASN A 106 -17.11 9.09 6.95
CA ASN A 106 -17.16 10.53 6.79
C ASN A 106 -15.79 11.17 6.94
N ALA A 107 -15.01 10.79 7.96
CA ALA A 107 -13.66 11.31 8.18
C ALA A 107 -12.71 10.94 7.03
N LEU A 108 -12.75 9.69 6.56
CA LEU A 108 -11.95 9.23 5.41
C LEU A 108 -12.33 9.98 4.12
N SER A 109 -13.62 10.27 3.93
CA SER A 109 -14.11 10.96 2.74
C SER A 109 -13.81 12.46 2.77
N SER A 110 -13.82 13.08 3.95
CA SER A 110 -13.58 14.53 4.07
C SER A 110 -12.10 14.88 4.07
N GLY A 111 -11.26 14.01 4.62
CA GLY A 111 -9.85 14.29 4.84
C GLY A 111 -9.59 15.40 5.88
N ASN A 112 -10.63 15.90 6.57
CA ASN A 112 -10.49 16.98 7.53
C ASN A 112 -10.05 16.42 8.90
N PRO A 113 -8.92 16.89 9.48
CA PRO A 113 -8.44 16.44 10.78
C PRO A 113 -9.50 16.46 11.90
N SER A 114 -10.41 17.44 11.90
CA SER A 114 -11.47 17.51 12.92
C SER A 114 -12.45 16.34 12.85
N ASP A 115 -12.71 15.81 11.66
CA ASP A 115 -13.64 14.69 11.49
C ASP A 115 -13.01 13.39 12.01
N PHE A 116 -11.69 13.23 11.88
CA PHE A 116 -10.95 12.11 12.48
C PHE A 116 -11.00 12.13 14.01
N GLU A 117 -10.88 13.31 14.63
CA GLU A 117 -11.02 13.46 16.09
C GLU A 117 -12.45 13.17 16.57
N ASN A 118 -13.45 13.32 15.69
CA ASN A 118 -14.86 13.08 15.97
C ASN A 118 -15.34 11.65 15.65
N ILE A 119 -14.44 10.75 15.23
CA ILE A 119 -14.80 9.33 15.01
C ILE A 119 -15.29 8.73 16.33
N THR A 120 -16.45 8.07 16.30
CA THR A 120 -17.01 7.43 17.49
C THR A 120 -16.24 6.15 17.82
N LEU A 121 -15.52 6.15 18.94
CA LEU A 121 -14.75 4.99 19.42
C LEU A 121 -15.51 4.19 20.49
N GLY A 122 -15.30 2.87 20.48
CA GLY A 122 -15.86 1.92 21.45
C GLY A 122 -15.02 1.69 22.71
N GLY A 123 -13.88 2.37 22.83
CA GLY A 123 -12.95 2.22 23.95
C GLY A 123 -11.86 3.29 23.96
N THR A 124 -10.76 3.04 24.67
CA THR A 124 -9.65 3.99 24.83
C THR A 124 -8.54 3.84 23.78
N VAL A 125 -8.55 2.75 23.01
CA VAL A 125 -7.58 2.49 21.95
C VAL A 125 -7.93 3.33 20.73
N LYS A 126 -6.95 4.08 20.22
CA LYS A 126 -7.10 4.96 19.06
C LYS A 126 -6.79 4.24 17.75
N LEU A 127 -7.28 4.79 16.64
CA LEU A 127 -6.83 4.45 15.30
C LEU A 127 -5.39 4.92 15.10
N THR A 128 -4.55 4.07 14.50
CA THR A 128 -3.15 4.40 14.22
C THR A 128 -3.05 5.12 12.87
N ASN A 129 -2.70 6.41 12.89
CA ASN A 129 -2.46 7.23 11.71
C ASN A 129 -3.50 7.11 10.57
N PRO A 130 -4.81 7.24 10.85
CA PRO A 130 -5.84 7.12 9.81
C PRO A 130 -5.74 8.19 8.70
N GLN A 131 -4.93 9.23 8.90
CA GLN A 131 -4.70 10.34 7.99
C GLN A 131 -3.45 10.18 7.10
N SER A 132 -2.60 9.17 7.34
CA SER A 132 -1.27 9.12 6.69
C SER A 132 -1.31 9.02 5.17
N GLY A 133 -2.38 8.44 4.61
CA GLY A 133 -2.55 8.36 3.15
C GLY A 133 -2.82 9.71 2.47
N LEU A 134 -3.18 10.75 3.23
CA LEU A 134 -3.54 12.06 2.68
C LEU A 134 -2.33 12.98 2.43
N ALA A 135 -1.14 12.56 2.87
CA ALA A 135 0.06 13.38 2.77
C ALA A 135 0.64 13.36 1.34
N TYR A 136 1.21 14.48 0.92
CA TYR A 136 2.07 14.55 -0.26
C TYR A 136 3.53 14.38 0.14
N ASP A 137 4.29 13.70 -0.72
CA ASP A 137 5.74 13.58 -0.61
C ASP A 137 6.45 14.45 -1.65
N LEU A 138 7.67 14.91 -1.31
CA LEU A 138 8.49 15.73 -2.20
C LEU A 138 9.24 14.92 -3.27
N GLU A 139 9.33 13.60 -3.07
CA GLU A 139 10.04 12.69 -3.95
C GLU A 139 9.31 11.36 -4.04
N GLY A 140 9.54 10.66 -5.16
CA GLY A 140 8.88 9.40 -5.44
C GLY A 140 7.46 9.59 -5.99
N MET A 141 6.85 8.47 -6.34
CA MET A 141 5.47 8.45 -6.83
C MET A 141 4.51 8.80 -5.70
N ASP A 142 3.51 9.63 -6.00
CA ASP A 142 2.40 9.91 -5.08
C ASP A 142 1.79 8.60 -4.56
N ALA A 143 1.48 8.55 -3.27
CA ALA A 143 0.99 7.34 -2.61
C ALA A 143 -0.34 6.83 -3.20
N HIS A 144 -1.15 7.72 -3.78
CA HIS A 144 -2.39 7.36 -4.47
C HIS A 144 -2.19 6.96 -5.93
N ASN A 145 -0.96 7.01 -6.45
CA ASN A 145 -0.63 6.52 -7.79
C ASN A 145 0.12 5.17 -7.80
N LEU A 146 0.03 4.43 -6.69
CA LEU A 146 0.46 3.04 -6.56
C LEU A 146 -0.74 2.16 -6.19
N THR A 147 -0.92 1.01 -6.83
CA THR A 147 -2.10 0.17 -6.62
C THR A 147 -1.75 -1.27 -6.27
N VAL A 148 -2.71 -1.96 -5.65
CA VAL A 148 -2.69 -3.38 -5.35
C VAL A 148 -3.97 -4.02 -5.88
N LEU A 149 -3.97 -5.35 -6.00
CA LEU A 149 -5.17 -6.08 -6.40
C LEU A 149 -6.27 -5.95 -5.34
N ALA A 150 -7.52 -6.05 -5.78
CA ALA A 150 -8.64 -6.15 -4.84
C ALA A 150 -8.42 -7.35 -3.92
N PRO A 151 -8.66 -7.21 -2.61
CA PRO A 151 -8.52 -8.32 -1.69
C PRO A 151 -9.53 -9.43 -2.02
N PRO A 152 -9.27 -10.70 -1.64
CA PRO A 152 -10.24 -11.75 -1.77
C PRO A 152 -11.54 -11.38 -1.05
N THR A 153 -12.70 -11.74 -1.62
CA THR A 153 -13.98 -11.53 -0.93
C THR A 153 -14.09 -12.46 0.27
N LEU A 154 -14.86 -12.06 1.29
CA LEU A 154 -15.07 -12.81 2.51
C LEU A 154 -15.55 -14.24 2.25
N ALA A 155 -16.43 -14.41 1.26
CA ALA A 155 -16.99 -15.71 0.86
C ALA A 155 -16.16 -16.47 -0.19
N SER A 156 -14.96 -15.98 -0.55
CA SER A 156 -14.14 -16.63 -1.57
C SER A 156 -13.42 -17.89 -1.06
N PRO A 157 -13.13 -18.87 -1.93
CA PRO A 157 -12.29 -20.02 -1.58
C PRO A 157 -10.88 -19.61 -1.13
N GLN A 158 -10.35 -18.49 -1.66
CA GLN A 158 -9.05 -17.96 -1.26
C GLN A 158 -9.07 -17.46 0.19
N MET A 159 -10.06 -16.66 0.59
CA MET A 159 -10.18 -16.21 1.98
C MET A 159 -10.30 -17.39 2.96
N ALA A 160 -11.09 -18.41 2.60
CA ALA A 160 -11.19 -19.63 3.43
C ALA A 160 -9.84 -20.36 3.55
N THR A 161 -9.10 -20.46 2.44
CA THR A 161 -7.76 -21.07 2.39
C THR A 161 -6.76 -20.30 3.26
N GLU A 162 -6.71 -18.98 3.14
CA GLU A 162 -5.81 -18.13 3.93
C GLU A 162 -6.13 -18.21 5.42
N MET A 163 -7.42 -18.30 5.79
CA MET A 163 -7.83 -18.52 7.18
C MET A 163 -7.39 -19.89 7.72
N VAL A 164 -7.53 -20.95 6.93
CA VAL A 164 -7.02 -22.30 7.30
C VAL A 164 -5.50 -22.24 7.51
N GLU A 165 -4.78 -21.53 6.64
CA GLU A 165 -3.34 -21.33 6.79
C GLU A 165 -2.98 -20.61 8.09
N MET A 166 -3.68 -19.53 8.42
CA MET A 166 -3.48 -18.83 9.69
C MET A 166 -3.76 -19.72 10.91
N TYR A 167 -4.75 -20.61 10.85
CA TYR A 167 -4.98 -21.59 11.90
C TYR A 167 -3.83 -22.59 12.04
N TRP A 168 -3.29 -23.15 10.95
CA TRP A 168 -2.13 -24.02 11.02
C TRP A 168 -0.89 -23.33 11.56
N VAL A 169 -0.59 -22.12 11.08
CA VAL A 169 0.51 -21.29 11.60
C VAL A 169 0.31 -21.04 13.09
N SER A 170 -0.93 -20.87 13.56
CA SER A 170 -1.22 -20.69 14.99
C SER A 170 -0.94 -21.93 15.84
N LEU A 171 -1.15 -23.13 15.29
CA LEU A 171 -0.90 -24.42 15.96
C LEU A 171 0.58 -24.80 15.97
N LEU A 172 1.32 -24.35 14.95
CA LEU A 172 2.74 -24.68 14.75
C LEU A 172 3.71 -23.64 15.34
N ARG A 173 3.23 -22.61 16.05
CA ARG A 173 4.06 -21.48 16.56
C ARG A 173 5.29 -21.92 17.37
N ASP A 174 5.17 -23.03 18.08
CA ASP A 174 6.22 -23.54 18.98
C ASP A 174 7.02 -24.71 18.38
N VAL A 175 6.81 -25.06 17.10
CA VAL A 175 7.56 -26.11 16.41
C VAL A 175 8.80 -25.49 15.74
N PRO A 176 10.03 -25.92 16.08
CA PRO A 176 11.22 -25.48 15.37
C PRO A 176 11.20 -25.90 13.90
N PHE A 177 11.60 -25.01 12.99
CA PHE A 177 11.53 -25.26 11.55
C PHE A 177 12.35 -26.49 11.10
N ASP A 178 13.46 -26.80 11.78
CA ASP A 178 14.29 -27.99 11.53
C ASP A 178 13.58 -29.30 11.88
N GLN A 179 12.52 -29.25 12.69
CA GLN A 179 11.71 -30.41 13.09
C GLN A 179 10.48 -30.62 12.20
N TYR A 180 10.15 -29.69 11.31
CA TYR A 180 8.98 -29.79 10.42
C TYR A 180 8.94 -31.12 9.63
N PRO A 181 10.05 -31.62 9.06
CA PRO A 181 10.03 -32.88 8.31
C PRO A 181 9.58 -34.09 9.13
N SER A 182 9.80 -34.07 10.45
CA SER A 182 9.47 -35.16 11.38
C SER A 182 8.27 -34.89 12.28
N ASN A 183 7.72 -33.67 12.27
CA ASN A 183 6.62 -33.28 13.13
C ASN A 183 5.27 -33.67 12.51
N ALA A 184 4.49 -34.49 13.20
CA ALA A 184 3.22 -35.00 12.69
C ALA A 184 2.20 -33.90 12.37
N MET A 185 2.16 -32.81 13.15
CA MET A 185 1.23 -31.69 12.93
C MET A 185 1.65 -30.87 11.70
N ALA A 186 2.95 -30.65 11.51
CA ALA A 186 3.47 -29.98 10.32
C ALA A 186 3.19 -30.79 9.05
N GLN A 187 3.34 -32.13 9.12
CA GLN A 187 2.97 -33.02 8.02
C GLN A 187 1.47 -32.99 7.72
N GLN A 188 0.61 -32.94 8.75
CA GLN A 188 -0.84 -32.81 8.56
C GLN A 188 -1.21 -31.48 7.87
N ALA A 189 -0.63 -30.37 8.32
CA ALA A 189 -0.83 -29.07 7.70
C ALA A 189 -0.46 -29.08 6.22
N ALA A 190 0.69 -29.65 5.86
CA ALA A 190 1.17 -29.74 4.48
C ALA A 190 0.27 -30.59 3.56
N GLN A 191 -0.49 -31.53 4.12
CA GLN A 191 -1.41 -32.39 3.37
C GLN A 191 -2.81 -31.80 3.22
N GLU A 192 -3.14 -30.69 3.92
CA GLU A 192 -4.48 -30.12 3.80
C GLU A 192 -4.69 -29.52 2.39
N PRO A 193 -5.81 -29.87 1.70
CA PRO A 193 -6.09 -29.46 0.32
C PRO A 193 -5.87 -27.99 -0.08
N PRO A 194 -6.03 -26.95 0.77
CA PRO A 194 -5.69 -25.58 0.39
C PRO A 194 -4.22 -25.37 0.02
N PHE A 195 -3.27 -26.18 0.54
CA PHE A 195 -1.84 -25.99 0.29
C PHE A 195 -1.33 -26.70 -0.96
N ARG A 196 -1.93 -27.85 -1.30
CA ARG A 196 -1.47 -28.68 -2.42
C ARG A 196 -1.70 -28.04 -3.79
N ALA A 197 -2.68 -27.13 -3.91
CA ALA A 197 -3.01 -26.45 -5.17
C ALA A 197 -2.16 -25.20 -5.46
N ARG A 198 -1.38 -24.70 -4.50
CA ARG A 198 -0.58 -23.47 -4.62
C ARG A 198 0.91 -23.72 -4.84
N LEU A 199 1.39 -24.93 -4.56
CA LEU A 199 2.78 -25.33 -4.79
C LEU A 199 2.95 -25.84 -6.22
N PRO A 200 3.87 -25.26 -7.02
CA PRO A 200 4.18 -25.82 -8.33
C PRO A 200 4.81 -27.22 -8.18
N ASP A 201 4.53 -28.11 -9.13
CA ASP A 201 4.82 -29.56 -9.07
C ASP A 201 6.30 -29.93 -8.80
N HIS A 202 7.23 -28.99 -8.89
CA HIS A 202 8.66 -29.21 -8.64
C HIS A 202 9.08 -29.12 -7.16
N VAL A 203 8.13 -28.92 -6.24
CA VAL A 203 8.34 -28.91 -4.78
C VAL A 203 7.68 -30.11 -4.08
N GLN A 204 7.07 -31.03 -4.85
CA GLN A 204 6.57 -32.33 -4.34
C GLN A 204 7.63 -33.43 -4.54
#